data_AF-A0A177MYI9-F1
#
_entry.id   AF-A0A177MYI9-F1
#
_cell.length_a   1.000
_cell.length_b   1.000
_cell.length_c   1.000
_cell.angle_alpha   90.00
_cell.angle_beta   90.00
_cell.angle_gamma   90.00
#
_symmetry.space_group_name_H-M   'P 1'
#
loop_
_entity.id
_entity.type
_entity.pdbx_description
1 polymer ?
#
loop_
_entity_poly.entity_id
_entity_poly.type
_entity_poly.pdbx_seq_one_letter_code
_entity_poly.pdbx_strand_id
1 'polypeptide(L)'
;MAKNWSDLKLELSQPPCSIDQAVERLLLVLNDKNKLVIAALPAENLCDLYHTIGMAIKNAWLHKPDNQLLASCGTSQPDDASSVIISELWQALQP
;
A
#
# COMPACT_ATOMS: atom_id res chain seq x y z
N MET A 1 12.48 -18.17 4.41
CA MET A 1 13.81 -17.62 4.78
C MET A 1 13.58 -16.23 5.36
N ALA A 2 14.16 -15.89 6.50
CA ALA A 2 13.96 -14.57 7.10
C ALA A 2 14.71 -13.51 6.27
N LYS A 3 13.95 -12.60 5.66
CA LYS A 3 14.48 -11.45 4.90
C LYS A 3 15.33 -10.60 5.86
N ASN A 4 16.60 -10.36 5.53
CA ASN A 4 17.48 -9.57 6.40
C ASN A 4 17.07 -8.08 6.34
N TRP A 5 17.26 -7.35 7.44
CA TRP A 5 16.86 -5.93 7.55
C TRP A 5 17.39 -5.03 6.42
N SER A 6 18.60 -5.31 5.93
CA SER A 6 19.22 -4.56 4.84
C SER A 6 18.49 -4.76 3.51
N ASP A 7 18.02 -5.97 3.26
CA ASP A 7 17.26 -6.36 2.06
C ASP A 7 15.86 -5.73 2.09
N LEU A 8 15.20 -5.78 3.26
CA LEU A 8 13.93 -5.09 3.50
C LEU A 8 14.04 -3.57 3.30
N LYS A 9 15.13 -2.95 3.75
CA LYS A 9 15.34 -1.51 3.59
C LYS A 9 15.57 -1.11 2.13
N LEU A 10 16.27 -1.95 1.36
CA LEU A 10 16.46 -1.74 -0.07
C LEU A 10 15.15 -1.90 -0.84
N GLU A 11 14.38 -2.95 -0.53
CA GLU A 11 13.04 -3.18 -1.09
C GLU A 11 12.12 -2.00 -0.81
N LEU A 12 12.06 -1.52 0.44
CA LEU A 12 11.23 -0.37 0.82
C LEU A 12 11.69 0.96 0.21
N SER A 13 12.92 1.05 -0.32
CA SER A 13 13.46 2.27 -0.93
C SER A 13 13.06 2.46 -2.40
N GLN A 14 12.71 1.39 -3.10
CA GLN A 14 12.21 1.44 -4.46
C GLN A 14 10.68 1.44 -4.47
N PRO A 15 10.01 2.08 -5.44
CA PRO A 15 8.57 1.89 -5.61
C PRO A 15 8.28 0.41 -5.95
N PRO A 16 7.21 -0.19 -5.40
CA PRO A 16 6.79 -1.53 -5.77
C PRO A 16 6.28 -1.55 -7.21
N CYS A 17 6.41 -2.69 -7.89
CA CYS A 17 5.99 -2.84 -9.28
C CYS A 17 4.58 -3.43 -9.43
N SER A 18 4.00 -3.93 -8.34
CA SER A 18 2.69 -4.59 -8.34
C SER A 18 1.93 -4.31 -7.05
N ILE A 19 0.60 -4.48 -7.10
CA ILE A 19 -0.29 -4.35 -5.94
C ILE A 19 0.19 -5.26 -4.78
N ASP A 20 0.46 -6.53 -5.06
CA ASP A 20 0.91 -7.50 -4.05
C ASP A 20 2.19 -7.04 -3.32
N GLN A 21 3.20 -6.57 -4.06
CA GLN A 21 4.41 -6.00 -3.47
C GLN A 21 4.13 -4.74 -2.64
N ALA A 22 3.19 -3.89 -3.07
CA ALA A 22 2.81 -2.71 -2.32
C ALA A 22 2.15 -3.11 -1.00
N VAL A 23 1.24 -4.09 -1.03
CA VAL A 23 0.57 -4.62 0.16
C VAL A 23 1.57 -5.29 1.11
N GLU A 24 2.45 -6.16 0.62
CA GLU A 24 3.50 -6.81 1.45
C GLU A 24 4.35 -5.75 2.17
N ARG A 25 4.76 -4.70 1.45
CA ARG A 25 5.55 -3.61 2.02
C ARG A 25 4.78 -2.79 3.06
N LEU A 26 3.49 -2.52 2.82
CA LEU A 26 2.63 -1.88 3.82
C LEU A 26 2.49 -2.76 5.07
N LEU A 27 2.31 -4.07 4.92
CA LEU A 27 2.24 -5.02 6.04
C LEU A 27 3.55 -5.09 6.82
N LEU A 28 4.70 -4.88 6.19
CA LEU A 28 6.00 -4.83 6.87
C LEU A 28 6.21 -3.51 7.63
N VAL A 29 5.73 -2.39 7.10
CA VAL A 29 5.90 -1.05 7.69
C VAL A 29 4.87 -0.74 8.78
N LEU A 30 3.64 -1.23 8.62
CA LEU A 30 2.57 -1.02 9.59
C LEU A 30 2.81 -1.86 10.85
N ASN A 31 2.75 -1.21 12.00
CA ASN A 31 2.73 -1.91 13.29
C ASN A 31 1.37 -2.61 13.50
N ASP A 32 1.34 -3.63 14.34
CA ASP A 32 0.16 -4.46 14.62
C ASP A 32 -1.06 -3.65 15.06
N LYS A 33 -0.85 -2.58 15.84
CA LYS A 33 -1.95 -1.66 16.22
C LYS A 33 -2.60 -1.00 15.00
N ASN A 34 -1.80 -0.52 14.03
CA ASN A 34 -2.33 0.12 12.84
C ASN A 34 -3.02 -0.91 11.94
N LYS A 35 -2.46 -2.11 11.82
CA LYS A 35 -3.09 -3.23 11.10
C LYS A 35 -4.46 -3.57 11.67
N LEU A 36 -4.57 -3.68 12.99
CA LEU A 36 -5.85 -3.94 13.67
C LEU A 36 -6.86 -2.82 13.45
N VAL A 37 -6.42 -1.56 13.51
CA VAL A 37 -7.31 -0.41 13.23
C VAL A 37 -7.81 -0.46 11.80
N ILE A 38 -6.95 -0.73 10.82
CA ILE A 38 -7.33 -0.84 9.41
C ILE A 38 -8.28 -2.03 9.21
N ALA A 39 -7.96 -3.19 9.77
CA ALA A 39 -8.78 -4.41 9.66
C ALA A 39 -10.19 -4.22 10.24
N ALA A 40 -10.32 -3.43 11.31
CA ALA A 40 -11.58 -3.15 11.98
C ALA A 40 -12.46 -2.11 11.26
N LEU A 41 -11.93 -1.41 10.26
CA LEU A 41 -12.74 -0.48 9.45
C LEU A 41 -13.70 -1.26 8.56
N PRO A 42 -14.99 -0.85 8.49
CA PRO A 42 -15.87 -1.37 7.46
C PRO A 42 -15.44 -0.86 6.09
N ALA A 43 -15.70 -1.64 5.03
CA ALA A 43 -15.28 -1.32 3.66
C ALA A 43 -15.74 0.07 3.20
N GLU A 44 -16.93 0.52 3.64
CA GLU A 44 -17.48 1.85 3.34
C GLU A 44 -16.63 3.01 3.91
N ASN A 45 -15.86 2.77 4.97
CA ASN A 45 -15.01 3.77 5.64
C ASN A 45 -13.54 3.70 5.18
N LEU A 46 -13.21 2.90 4.17
CA LEU A 46 -11.84 2.88 3.62
C LEU A 46 -11.43 4.22 3.01
N CYS A 47 -12.40 5.02 2.57
CA CYS A 47 -12.17 6.39 2.12
C CYS A 47 -11.52 7.28 3.20
N ASP A 48 -11.71 7.01 4.50
CA ASP A 48 -11.06 7.76 5.58
C ASP A 48 -9.53 7.54 5.58
N LEU A 49 -9.06 6.41 5.04
CA LEU A 49 -7.63 6.11 4.91
C LEU A 49 -6.96 6.90 3.78
N TYR A 50 -7.73 7.52 2.89
CA TYR A 50 -7.22 8.26 1.75
C TYR A 50 -6.38 9.47 2.17
N HIS A 51 -6.85 10.23 3.17
CA HIS A 51 -6.11 11.38 3.71
C HIS A 51 -4.98 11.00 4.67
N THR A 52 -4.78 9.72 4.95
CA THR A 52 -3.69 9.26 5.82
C THR A 52 -2.72 8.41 5.02
N ILE A 53 -3.04 7.13 4.85
CA ILE A 53 -2.25 6.16 4.10
C ILE A 53 -2.27 6.45 2.60
N GLY A 54 -3.38 6.90 2.04
CA GLY A 54 -3.50 7.21 0.61
C GLY A 54 -2.52 8.30 0.17
N MET A 55 -2.42 9.41 0.92
CA MET A 55 -1.41 10.44 0.68
C MET A 55 0.02 9.92 0.83
N ALA A 56 0.29 9.07 1.82
CA ALA A 56 1.61 8.49 2.01
C ALA A 56 2.02 7.58 0.82
N ILE A 57 1.10 6.73 0.35
CA ILE A 57 1.29 5.87 -0.83
C ILE A 57 1.53 6.72 -2.08
N LYS A 58 0.72 7.75 -2.30
CA LYS A 58 0.86 8.65 -3.44
C LYS A 58 2.24 9.31 -3.47
N ASN A 59 2.67 9.86 -2.33
CA ASN A 59 3.96 10.52 -2.22
C ASN A 59 5.14 9.56 -2.33
N ALA A 60 5.04 8.37 -1.75
CA ALA A 60 6.12 7.39 -1.76
C ALA A 60 6.29 6.74 -3.14
N TRP A 61 5.18 6.32 -3.76
CA TRP A 61 5.23 5.41 -4.91
C TRP A 61 4.62 5.99 -6.17
N LEU A 62 3.55 6.78 -6.10
CA LEU A 62 2.77 7.17 -7.28
C LEU A 62 3.10 8.58 -7.83
N HIS A 63 4.13 9.24 -7.32
CA HIS A 63 4.48 10.62 -7.73
C HIS A 63 5.19 10.70 -9.09
N LYS A 64 5.67 9.58 -9.66
CA LYS A 64 6.35 9.56 -10.95
C LYS A 64 5.41 9.10 -12.07
N PRO A 65 5.40 9.78 -13.22
CA PRO A 65 4.74 9.27 -14.42
C PRO A 65 5.42 7.96 -14.88
N ASP A 66 4.66 7.08 -15.53
CA ASP A 66 5.11 5.77 -16.03
C ASP A 66 5.51 4.74 -14.93
N ASN A 67 4.83 4.79 -13.79
CA ASN A 67 5.03 3.80 -12.74
C ASN A 67 4.34 2.47 -13.08
N GLN A 68 5.09 1.36 -13.08
CA GLN A 68 4.55 0.00 -13.22
C GLN A 68 3.45 -0.31 -12.21
N LEU A 69 3.49 0.30 -11.02
CA LEU A 69 2.44 0.17 -10.02
C LEU A 69 1.10 0.74 -10.48
N LEU A 70 1.11 1.88 -11.20
CA LEU A 70 -0.09 2.47 -11.78
C LEU A 70 -0.72 1.51 -12.80
N ALA A 71 0.12 0.93 -13.67
CA ALA A 71 -0.31 -0.10 -14.62
C ALA A 71 -0.87 -1.35 -13.91
N SER A 72 -0.22 -1.80 -12.83
CA SER A 72 -0.71 -2.92 -12.02
C SER A 72 -2.05 -2.60 -11.33
N CYS A 73 -2.30 -1.34 -10.99
CA CYS A 73 -3.59 -0.89 -10.46
C CYS A 73 -4.65 -0.70 -11.56
N GLY A 74 -4.31 -0.88 -12.83
CA GLY A 74 -5.23 -0.68 -13.96
C GLY A 74 -5.61 0.79 -14.21
N THR A 75 -4.87 1.75 -13.65
CA THR A 75 -5.20 3.18 -13.72
C THR A 75 -3.96 4.05 -13.85
N SER A 76 -4.08 5.14 -14.62
CA SER A 76 -3.03 6.17 -14.71
C SER A 76 -3.20 7.27 -13.66
N GLN A 77 -4.29 7.24 -12.88
CA GLN A 77 -4.58 8.22 -11.84
C GLN A 77 -4.00 7.73 -10.50
N PRO A 78 -3.11 8.51 -9.86
CA PRO A 78 -2.48 8.11 -8.59
C PRO A 78 -3.50 8.00 -7.45
N ASP A 79 -4.59 8.75 -7.53
CA ASP A 79 -5.68 8.72 -6.57
C ASP A 79 -6.46 7.40 -6.60
N ASP A 80 -6.91 6.98 -7.77
CA ASP A 80 -7.51 5.66 -7.97
C ASP A 80 -6.54 4.53 -7.57
N ALA A 81 -5.28 4.60 -7.98
CA ALA A 81 -4.29 3.57 -7.64
C ALA A 81 -4.09 3.46 -6.12
N SER A 82 -4.07 4.59 -5.40
CA SER A 82 -3.98 4.56 -3.94
C SER A 82 -5.20 3.90 -3.29
N SER A 83 -6.39 4.14 -3.82
CA SER A 83 -7.63 3.51 -3.35
C SER A 83 -7.63 2.00 -3.57
N VAL A 84 -7.17 1.54 -4.73
CA VAL A 84 -6.99 0.12 -5.04
C VAL A 84 -6.03 -0.55 -4.05
N ILE A 85 -4.86 0.05 -3.81
CA ILE A 85 -3.86 -0.49 -2.88
C ILE A 85 -4.41 -0.54 -1.44
N ILE A 86 -5.16 0.48 -1.00
CA ILE A 86 -5.81 0.49 0.32
C ILE A 86 -6.83 -0.64 0.44
N SER A 87 -7.63 -0.85 -0.59
CA SER A 87 -8.64 -1.92 -0.63
C SER A 87 -8.01 -3.30 -0.52
N GLU A 88 -6.93 -3.52 -1.25
CA GLU A 88 -6.18 -4.78 -1.26
C GLU A 88 -5.43 -5.01 0.07
N LEU A 89 -4.86 -3.95 0.65
CA LEU A 89 -4.29 -4.02 2.00
C LEU A 89 -5.35 -4.42 3.02
N TRP A 90 -6.54 -3.82 2.95
CA TRP A 90 -7.63 -4.13 3.86
C TRP A 90 -8.09 -5.58 3.73
N GLN A 91 -8.22 -6.08 2.49
CA GLN A 91 -8.52 -7.50 2.20
C GLN A 91 -7.46 -8.43 2.80
N ALA A 92 -6.16 -8.11 2.63
CA ALA A 92 -5.07 -8.90 3.18
C ALA A 92 -5.00 -8.92 4.72
N LEU A 93 -5.70 -7.99 5.38
CA LEU A 93 -5.81 -7.90 6.84
C LEU A 93 -7.08 -8.57 7.39
N GLN A 94 -8.00 -9.01 6.52
CA GLN A 94 -9.17 -9.76 6.95
C GLN A 94 -8.78 -11.19 7.38
N PRO A 95 -9.50 -11.78 8.35
CA PRO A 95 -9.27 -13.15 8.82
C PRO A 95 -9.64 -14.23 7.79
#